data_AF-A0A0H4X342-F1
#
_entry.id   AF-A0A0H4X342-F1
#
_cell.length_a   1.000
_cell.length_b   1.000
_cell.length_c   1.000
_cell.angle_alpha   90.00
_cell.angle_beta   90.00
_cell.angle_gamma   90.00
#
_symmetry.space_group_name_H-M   'P 1'
#
loop_
_entity.id
_entity.type
_entity.pdbx_description
1 polymer ?
#
loop_
_entity_poly.entity_id
_entity_poly.type
_entity_poly.pdbx_seq_one_letter_code
_entity_poly.pdbx_strand_id
1 'polypeptide(L)'
;MALLLVATAAASQPSASITFQSPSQGWNVFATPHPLPFGATAAVHFNVDRLTQCRGNLNASTPGWTLTGYYQFNGGPVQSFWVAGFSSTPNPPAPAIPLHTRGTLAVWFENTNRWGCQAWDSNFGSNHLFTVQ
;
A
#
# COMPACT_ATOMS: atom_id res chain seq x y z
N MET A 1 49.83 -10.26 -16.19
CA MET A 1 48.62 -11.00 -15.79
C MET A 1 47.62 -9.96 -15.33
N ALA A 2 46.69 -9.57 -16.20
CA ALA A 2 45.75 -8.47 -15.94
C ALA A 2 44.46 -9.03 -15.34
N LEU A 3 44.12 -8.60 -14.13
CA LEU A 3 42.88 -8.94 -13.43
C LEU A 3 41.74 -8.08 -13.99
N LEU A 4 40.81 -8.70 -14.70
CA LEU A 4 39.54 -8.11 -15.11
C LEU A 4 38.61 -8.03 -13.89
N LEU A 5 38.34 -6.82 -13.40
CA LEU A 5 37.25 -6.58 -12.45
C LEU A 5 35.93 -6.56 -13.21
N VAL A 6 35.06 -7.54 -12.94
CA VAL A 6 33.67 -7.54 -13.43
C VAL A 6 32.86 -6.67 -12.46
N ALA A 7 32.51 -5.45 -12.90
CA ALA A 7 31.57 -4.62 -12.16
C ALA A 7 30.16 -5.18 -12.33
N THR A 8 29.60 -5.79 -11.29
CA THR A 8 28.17 -6.11 -11.22
C THR A 8 27.40 -4.81 -11.06
N ALA A 9 26.74 -4.35 -12.13
CA ALA A 9 25.75 -3.29 -12.02
C ALA A 9 24.58 -3.79 -11.16
N ALA A 10 24.31 -3.12 -10.03
CA ALA A 10 23.04 -3.27 -9.35
C ALA A 10 21.95 -2.77 -10.31
N ALA A 11 21.15 -3.68 -10.87
CA ALA A 11 20.01 -3.29 -11.68
C ALA A 11 19.10 -2.42 -10.81
N SER A 12 18.87 -1.17 -11.22
CA SER A 12 17.78 -0.34 -10.70
C SER A 12 16.49 -1.15 -10.89
N GLN A 13 16.00 -1.80 -9.83
CA GLN A 13 14.70 -2.48 -9.90
C GLN A 13 13.69 -1.42 -10.38
N PRO A 14 12.95 -1.67 -11.48
CA PRO A 14 11.87 -0.77 -11.84
C PRO A 14 10.97 -0.67 -10.61
N SER A 15 10.79 0.54 -10.10
CA SER A 15 10.03 0.80 -8.88
C SER A 15 8.61 0.28 -9.10
N ALA A 16 8.33 -0.91 -8.57
CA ALA A 16 6.99 -1.45 -8.60
C ALA A 16 6.10 -0.51 -7.78
N SER A 17 4.90 -0.23 -8.26
CA SER A 17 3.97 0.65 -7.57
C SER A 17 2.54 0.19 -7.75
N ILE A 18 1.71 0.49 -6.75
CA ILE A 18 0.27 0.29 -6.78
C ILE A 18 -0.35 1.63 -6.43
N THR A 19 -1.14 2.18 -7.34
CA THR A 19 -1.75 3.50 -7.20
C THR A 19 -3.25 3.37 -7.03
N PHE A 20 -3.77 4.05 -6.01
CA PHE A 20 -5.19 4.21 -5.72
C PHE A 20 -5.53 5.71 -5.79
N GLN A 21 -6.11 6.14 -6.90
CA GLN A 21 -6.37 7.56 -7.18
C GLN A 21 -7.61 8.10 -6.46
N SER A 22 -7.69 9.40 -6.17
CA SER A 22 -8.85 10.00 -5.51
C SER A 22 -10.14 9.89 -6.33
N PRO A 23 -11.30 10.15 -5.72
CA PRO A 23 -12.57 10.28 -6.43
C PRO A 23 -12.53 11.32 -7.54
N SER A 24 -11.87 12.46 -7.29
CA SER A 24 -11.67 13.54 -8.25
C SER A 24 -10.76 13.18 -9.43
N GLN A 25 -9.97 12.12 -9.28
CA GLN A 25 -9.11 11.55 -10.33
C GLN A 25 -9.77 10.34 -11.03
N GLY A 26 -11.06 10.08 -10.78
CA GLY A 26 -11.81 9.02 -11.45
C GLY A 26 -11.73 7.64 -10.79
N TRP A 27 -11.32 7.56 -9.51
CA TRP A 27 -11.27 6.32 -8.72
C TRP A 27 -10.36 5.21 -9.25
N ASN A 28 -9.47 5.48 -10.22
CA ASN A 28 -8.67 4.44 -10.84
C ASN A 28 -7.74 3.73 -9.84
N VAL A 29 -7.56 2.43 -10.07
CA VAL A 29 -6.66 1.56 -9.33
C VAL A 29 -5.81 0.78 -10.32
N PHE A 30 -4.49 0.90 -10.24
CA PHE A 30 -3.58 0.24 -11.17
C PHE A 30 -2.21 -0.04 -10.56
N ALA A 31 -1.52 -1.03 -11.12
CA ALA A 31 -0.14 -1.37 -10.78
C ALA A 31 0.81 -0.99 -11.92
N THR A 32 2.06 -0.68 -11.59
CA THR A 32 3.11 -0.43 -12.58
C THR A 32 4.43 -1.06 -12.10
N PRO A 33 5.03 -1.99 -12.87
CA PRO A 33 4.46 -2.63 -14.06
C PRO A 33 3.27 -3.54 -13.71
N HIS A 34 2.55 -3.98 -14.73
CA HIS A 34 1.50 -4.98 -14.61
C HIS A 34 1.81 -6.14 -15.56
N PRO A 35 2.09 -7.36 -15.06
CA PRO A 35 2.05 -7.81 -13.65
C PRO A 35 3.17 -7.20 -12.79
N LEU A 36 2.97 -7.24 -11.46
CA LEU A 36 3.96 -6.80 -10.48
C LEU A 36 5.14 -7.78 -10.44
N PRO A 37 6.41 -7.31 -10.38
CA PRO A 37 7.57 -8.18 -10.47
C PRO A 37 7.86 -8.86 -9.11
N PHE A 38 7.97 -10.18 -9.11
CA PHE A 38 8.39 -10.97 -7.96
C PHE A 38 9.78 -10.55 -7.47
N GLY A 39 9.97 -10.53 -6.15
CA GLY A 39 11.23 -10.13 -5.50
C GLY A 39 11.46 -8.61 -5.45
N ALA A 40 10.53 -7.81 -5.98
CA ALA A 40 10.54 -6.36 -5.79
C ALA A 40 9.79 -5.93 -4.53
N THR A 41 9.87 -4.64 -4.21
CA THR A 41 9.02 -3.99 -3.22
C THR A 41 8.13 -3.01 -3.96
N ALA A 42 6.81 -3.18 -3.86
CA ALA A 42 5.84 -2.27 -4.47
C ALA A 42 5.55 -1.09 -3.54
N ALA A 43 5.80 0.13 -3.99
CA ALA A 43 5.34 1.34 -3.30
C ALA A 43 3.82 1.45 -3.41
N VAL A 44 3.14 1.74 -2.30
CA VAL A 44 1.69 1.91 -2.28
C VAL A 44 1.35 3.39 -2.25
N HIS A 45 0.86 3.91 -3.36
CA HIS A 45 0.38 5.28 -3.47
C HIS A 45 -1.13 5.31 -3.26
N PHE A 46 -1.54 5.45 -2.01
CA PHE A 46 -2.94 5.61 -1.66
C PHE A 46 -3.29 7.09 -1.52
N ASN A 47 -4.20 7.59 -2.36
CA ASN A 47 -4.74 8.92 -2.16
C ASN A 47 -5.74 8.89 -1.01
N VAL A 48 -5.40 9.59 0.08
CA VAL A 48 -6.19 9.65 1.30
C VAL A 48 -7.61 10.16 1.04
N ASP A 49 -7.87 10.96 0.02
CA ASP A 49 -9.22 11.48 -0.26
C ASP A 49 -10.22 10.41 -0.74
N ARG A 50 -9.76 9.18 -1.00
CA ARG A 50 -10.64 8.02 -1.25
C ARG A 50 -11.42 7.59 -0.02
N LEU A 51 -10.86 7.77 1.18
CA LEU A 51 -11.44 7.29 2.43
C LEU A 51 -11.41 8.38 3.52
N THR A 52 -12.28 9.38 3.34
CA THR A 52 -12.44 10.53 4.24
C THR A 52 -13.42 10.27 5.39
N GLN A 53 -14.24 9.22 5.27
CA GLN A 53 -15.13 8.77 6.34
C GLN A 53 -14.32 8.40 7.57
N CYS A 54 -14.88 8.63 8.76
CA CYS A 54 -14.23 8.34 10.05
C CYS A 54 -12.96 9.15 10.35
N ARG A 55 -12.71 10.31 9.73
CA ARG A 55 -11.58 11.20 10.07
C ARG A 55 -11.84 12.13 11.25
N GLY A 56 -12.18 11.58 12.41
CA GLY A 56 -12.31 12.39 13.63
C GLY A 56 -10.93 12.83 14.14
N ASN A 57 -10.69 14.13 14.31
CA ASN A 57 -9.43 14.63 14.88
C ASN A 57 -9.54 14.82 16.40
N LEU A 58 -8.46 14.57 17.15
CA LEU A 58 -8.42 14.80 18.60
C LEU A 58 -8.39 16.30 18.94
N ASN A 59 -7.73 17.07 18.08
CA ASN A 59 -7.66 18.54 18.11
C ASN A 59 -7.34 19.05 16.70
N ALA A 60 -7.13 20.37 16.53
CA ALA A 60 -6.91 20.98 15.21
C ALA A 60 -5.77 20.36 14.38
N SER A 61 -4.74 19.79 15.03
CA SER A 61 -3.53 19.30 14.35
C SER A 61 -3.24 17.80 14.59
N THR A 62 -3.98 17.16 15.49
CA THR A 62 -3.73 15.76 15.88
C THR A 62 -4.82 14.86 15.31
N PRO A 63 -4.50 13.97 14.36
CA PRO A 63 -5.46 12.99 13.88
C PRO A 63 -5.87 12.04 15.01
N GLY A 64 -7.17 11.82 15.17
CA GLY A 64 -7.75 10.78 16.04
C GLY A 64 -8.18 9.55 15.26
N TRP A 65 -7.68 9.43 14.03
CA TRP A 65 -8.00 8.38 13.07
C TRP A 65 -6.71 7.80 12.51
N THR A 66 -6.77 6.54 12.10
CA THR A 66 -5.66 5.83 11.46
C THR A 66 -6.16 5.13 10.21
N LEU A 67 -5.48 5.40 9.11
CA LEU A 67 -5.69 4.74 7.84
C LEU A 67 -4.66 3.61 7.70
N THR A 68 -5.17 2.39 7.62
CA THR A 68 -4.37 1.16 7.55
C THR A 68 -4.62 0.48 6.21
N GLY A 69 -3.55 0.08 5.55
CA GLY A 69 -3.59 -0.80 4.38
C GLY A 69 -3.40 -2.24 4.82
N TYR A 70 -4.17 -3.14 4.22
CA TYR A 70 -4.07 -4.57 4.43
C TYR A 70 -3.80 -5.26 3.12
N TYR A 71 -3.06 -6.35 3.17
CA TYR A 71 -2.80 -7.19 2.01
C TYR A 71 -2.67 -8.66 2.38
N GLN A 72 -2.96 -9.53 1.41
CA GLN A 72 -2.74 -10.96 1.54
C GLN A 72 -2.33 -11.56 0.20
N PHE A 73 -1.49 -12.59 0.23
CA PHE A 73 -1.11 -13.36 -0.95
C PHE A 73 -1.87 -14.69 -0.99
N ASN A 74 -2.49 -15.00 -2.14
CA ASN A 74 -3.16 -16.28 -2.41
C ASN A 74 -4.15 -16.75 -1.31
N GLY A 75 -4.83 -15.81 -0.63
CA GLY A 75 -5.74 -16.14 0.47
C GLY A 75 -5.06 -16.58 1.77
N GLY A 76 -3.74 -16.35 1.89
CA GLY A 76 -2.95 -16.63 3.09
C GLY A 76 -3.13 -15.59 4.21
N PRO A 77 -2.16 -15.52 5.15
CA PRO A 77 -2.24 -14.60 6.28
C PRO A 77 -2.33 -13.14 5.84
N VAL A 78 -3.22 -12.39 6.49
CA VAL A 78 -3.34 -10.94 6.30
C VAL A 78 -2.14 -10.25 6.93
N GLN A 79 -1.56 -9.31 6.19
CA GLN A 79 -0.52 -8.40 6.63
C GLN A 79 -1.03 -6.97 6.55
N SER A 80 -0.42 -6.05 7.30
CA SER A 80 -0.84 -4.65 7.33
C SER A 80 0.34 -3.68 7.28
N PHE A 81 0.05 -2.45 6.87
CA PHE A 81 0.98 -1.33 6.86
C PHE A 81 0.23 -0.03 7.15
N TRP A 82 0.93 0.92 7.75
CA TRP A 82 0.39 2.25 8.01
C TRP A 82 0.33 3.06 6.71
N VAL A 83 -0.74 3.83 6.50
CA VAL A 83 -0.91 4.69 5.33
C VAL A 83 -0.91 6.17 5.70
N ALA A 84 -1.75 6.56 6.68
CA ALA A 84 -1.90 7.95 7.09
C ALA A 84 -2.57 8.07 8.48
N GLY A 85 -2.58 9.28 9.02
CA GLY A 85 -3.26 9.61 10.27
C GLY A 85 -2.37 9.41 11.50
N PHE A 86 -2.95 8.96 12.60
CA PHE A 86 -2.22 8.67 13.83
C PHE A 86 -1.34 7.43 13.64
N SER A 87 -0.12 7.49 14.17
CA SER A 87 0.84 6.39 14.25
C SER A 87 1.46 6.40 15.65
N SER A 88 1.57 5.23 16.27
CA SER A 88 2.33 5.06 17.52
C SER A 88 3.84 5.11 17.30
N THR A 89 4.29 4.86 16.06
CA THR A 89 5.69 4.94 15.65
C THR A 89 5.99 6.35 15.14
N PRO A 90 7.00 7.06 15.69
CA PRO A 90 7.48 8.32 15.12
C PRO A 90 8.01 8.10 13.70
N ASN A 91 7.57 8.92 12.74
CA ASN A 91 7.96 8.83 11.32
C ASN A 91 7.81 7.40 10.75
N PRO A 92 6.57 6.88 10.66
CA PRO A 92 6.34 5.54 10.13
C PRO A 92 6.90 5.42 8.69
N PRO A 93 7.36 4.22 8.29
CA PRO A 93 7.88 4.01 6.95
C PRO A 93 6.81 4.30 5.90
N ALA A 94 7.26 4.69 4.71
CA ALA A 94 6.36 4.88 3.58
C ALA A 94 5.62 3.56 3.25
N PRO A 95 4.34 3.62 2.84
CA PRO A 95 3.55 2.43 2.51
C PRO A 95 4.20 1.60 1.39
N ALA A 96 4.50 0.34 1.68
CA ALA A 96 5.11 -0.57 0.72
C ALA A 96 4.79 -2.04 1.00
N ILE A 97 4.77 -2.86 -0.05
CA ILE A 97 4.50 -4.30 0.02
C ILE A 97 5.68 -5.07 -0.58
N PRO A 98 6.38 -5.93 0.20
CA PRO A 98 7.42 -6.81 -0.35
C PRO A 98 6.76 -7.95 -1.15
N LEU A 99 7.06 -8.03 -2.45
CA LEU A 99 6.47 -8.98 -3.39
C LEU A 99 7.18 -10.34 -3.35
N HIS A 100 7.16 -11.00 -2.19
CA HIS A 100 7.87 -12.24 -1.92
C HIS A 100 7.07 -13.52 -2.27
N THR A 101 5.83 -13.37 -2.75
CA THR A 101 4.96 -14.50 -3.12
C THR A 101 4.37 -14.26 -4.50
N ARG A 102 4.46 -15.27 -5.38
CA ARG A 102 3.86 -15.25 -6.72
C ARG A 102 2.36 -15.53 -6.64
N GLY A 103 1.59 -15.02 -7.60
CA GLY A 103 0.15 -15.26 -7.71
C GLY A 103 -0.70 -14.03 -7.41
N THR A 104 -1.82 -14.22 -6.74
CA THR A 104 -2.80 -13.15 -6.46
C THR A 104 -2.43 -12.39 -5.19
N LEU A 105 -2.26 -11.09 -5.33
CA LEU A 105 -2.16 -10.13 -4.24
C LEU A 105 -3.52 -9.42 -4.10
N ALA A 106 -4.16 -9.56 -2.95
CA ALA A 106 -5.35 -8.76 -2.61
C ALA A 106 -4.96 -7.63 -1.66
N VAL A 107 -5.47 -6.42 -1.90
CA VAL A 107 -5.20 -5.20 -1.11
C VAL A 107 -6.50 -4.49 -0.79
N TRP A 108 -6.64 -3.99 0.44
CA TRP A 108 -7.77 -3.18 0.87
C TRP A 108 -7.36 -2.22 1.98
N PHE A 109 -8.20 -1.22 2.25
CA PHE A 109 -7.88 -0.17 3.22
C PHE A 109 -9.01 0.03 4.20
N GLU A 110 -8.65 0.42 5.41
CA GLU A 110 -9.55 0.72 6.50
C GLU A 110 -9.18 2.04 7.13
N ASN A 111 -10.19 2.86 7.42
CA ASN A 111 -10.03 4.01 8.28
C ASN A 111 -10.82 3.79 9.55
N THR A 112 -10.14 3.85 10.69
CA THR A 112 -10.77 3.79 12.02
C THR A 112 -10.51 5.07 12.78
N ASN A 113 -11.37 5.39 13.75
CA ASN A 113 -11.09 6.44 14.72
C ASN A 113 -11.26 5.98 16.16
N ARG A 114 -10.74 6.80 17.08
CA ARG A 114 -10.76 6.53 18.52
C ARG A 114 -12.16 6.40 19.11
N TRP A 115 -13.20 6.90 18.44
CA TRP A 115 -14.59 6.85 18.91
C TRP A 115 -15.39 5.67 18.32
N GLY A 116 -14.73 4.74 17.63
CA GLY A 116 -15.36 3.51 17.13
C GLY A 116 -16.00 3.64 15.74
N CYS A 117 -15.73 4.71 14.99
CA CYS A 117 -16.11 4.77 13.58
C CYS A 117 -15.13 3.94 12.75
N GLN A 118 -15.68 3.21 11.77
CA GLN A 118 -14.90 2.40 10.84
C GLN A 118 -15.47 2.51 9.41
N ALA A 119 -14.59 2.64 8.43
CA ALA A 119 -14.92 2.70 7.02
C ALA A 119 -13.88 1.94 6.18
N TRP A 120 -14.28 1.46 5.00
CA TRP A 120 -13.47 0.56 4.18
C TRP A 120 -13.38 1.02 2.71
N ASP A 121 -12.21 0.85 2.10
CA ASP A 121 -12.02 0.85 0.63
C ASP A 121 -11.56 -0.55 0.21
N SER A 122 -12.52 -1.35 -0.25
CA SER A 122 -12.36 -2.78 -0.56
C SER A 122 -12.99 -3.18 -1.89
N ASN A 123 -13.02 -2.30 -2.89
CA ASN A 123 -13.69 -2.54 -4.17
C ASN A 123 -15.12 -3.12 -3.99
N PHE A 124 -15.94 -2.44 -3.19
CA PHE A 124 -17.30 -2.87 -2.85
C PHE A 124 -17.38 -4.28 -2.22
N GLY A 125 -16.36 -4.67 -1.44
CA GLY A 125 -16.31 -5.95 -0.70
C GLY A 125 -15.50 -7.06 -1.37
N SER A 126 -14.94 -6.83 -2.58
CA SER A 126 -14.15 -7.84 -3.31
C SER A 126 -12.63 -7.69 -3.17
N ASN A 127 -12.14 -6.68 -2.46
CA ASN A 127 -10.74 -6.26 -2.38
C ASN A 127 -10.13 -5.92 -3.77
N HIS A 128 -9.01 -5.21 -3.78
CA HIS A 128 -8.29 -4.87 -5.03
C HIS A 128 -7.30 -5.98 -5.35
N LEU A 129 -7.44 -6.61 -6.52
CA LEU A 129 -6.64 -7.77 -6.92
C LEU A 129 -5.55 -7.38 -7.91
N PHE A 130 -4.34 -7.87 -7.68
CA PHE A 130 -3.18 -7.72 -8.53
C PHE A 130 -2.47 -9.06 -8.73
N THR A 131 -1.71 -9.19 -9.81
CA THR A 131 -0.93 -10.39 -10.12
C THR A 131 0.55 -10.11 -9.91
N VAL A 132 1.25 -11.02 -9.20
CA VAL A 132 2.70 -10.98 -8.98
C VAL A 132 3.38 -12.12 -9.74
N GLN A 133 4.39 -11.81 -10.56
CA GLN A 133 5.11 -12.74 -11.45
C GLN A 133 6.61 -12.47 -11.53
#